data_AF-F4B5V1-F1
#
_entry.id   AF-F4B5V1-F1
#
_cell.length_a   1.000
_cell.length_b   1.000
_cell.length_c   1.000
_cell.angle_alpha   90.00
_cell.angle_beta   90.00
_cell.angle_gamma   90.00
#
_symmetry.space_group_name_H-M   'P 1'
#
loop_
_entity.id
_entity.type
_entity.pdbx_description
1 polymer ?
#
loop_
_entity_poly.entity_id
_entity_poly.type
_entity_poly.pdbx_seq_one_letter_code
_entity_poly.pdbx_strand_id
1 'polypeptide(L)'
;MDEFEYLEDLNNERTKSFIENENKKTEEKLGKRAKELYPKLLEIYKEPYVLSMFAYDENNPVILLYGEKNQVLLGNKVIYTSPKDYVASSVWKVYNSKEIGVSIEKKGSDKITTFLISTDGKITELGEMVESPFYFKNELCYIKSYRYSPPPDGGEYPADRVFCGNEIVYGKDLKAGEFVSIRTFGDFITLIRSKGWRYSELYAGEGFDSLKKIDEGEVIDVIDYVQGSLIYQKNDSVYLDKKKIIKSDYPDLGVSSLKETLAVEVIKDYRTPLLFYSINGDKIGEEIHDNIQFMDSEGHSLFIVETSFNYKFKVSRRVKEKSEETIMQYGNYDVKVTDIYVKGEVLLHGFLLTKTNNSKGVIVYGYGGFRISLLPSYPMSTRLLLDEGYSVLITNLRGGYENGEEWHKAGMLLNKKNVFKDFSEFLRLVKSLGGKTIAMGGSNGGLLVGATENEYPNVIDCAVIGHPVLDMLRYDKLYVGKYWVEEYGDPNDPKYRDYLLSYSPYHNLKKGPPKTFVYTGINDDRVHPAHALKYVAKSEKLGNDVMLFVNDSGHAIADPESEAREYSYVLAFIEECTSSK
;
A
#
# COMPACT_ATOMS: atom_id res chain seq x y z
N MET A 1 19.21 29.94 -2.12
CA MET A 1 19.86 29.07 -3.12
C MET A 1 20.21 27.80 -2.39
N ASP A 2 19.70 26.67 -2.84
CA ASP A 2 19.93 25.39 -2.21
C ASP A 2 21.25 24.80 -2.72
N GLU A 3 22.25 24.71 -1.85
CA GLU A 3 23.60 24.28 -2.25
C GLU A 3 23.69 22.82 -2.71
N PHE A 4 22.71 22.00 -2.34
CA PHE A 4 22.64 20.58 -2.67
C PHE A 4 21.64 20.28 -3.80
N GLU A 5 21.08 21.30 -4.46
CA GLU A 5 20.13 21.15 -5.57
C GLU A 5 20.69 20.29 -6.73
N TYR A 6 22.01 20.25 -6.92
CA TYR A 6 22.63 19.39 -7.94
C TYR A 6 22.34 17.88 -7.74
N LEU A 7 22.03 17.45 -6.52
CA LEU A 7 21.67 16.06 -6.19
C LEU A 7 20.27 15.66 -6.70
N GLU A 8 19.49 16.61 -7.22
CA GLU A 8 18.23 16.33 -7.91
C GLU A 8 18.49 15.75 -9.32
N ASP A 9 19.63 16.06 -9.95
CA ASP A 9 20.01 15.45 -11.22
C ASP A 9 20.81 14.16 -10.97
N LEU A 10 20.14 13.01 -11.09
CA LEU A 10 20.75 11.69 -10.92
C LEU A 10 21.76 11.34 -12.03
N ASN A 11 21.72 12.03 -13.17
CA ASN A 11 22.68 11.85 -14.26
C ASN A 11 23.94 12.70 -14.06
N ASN A 12 23.92 13.66 -13.14
CA ASN A 12 25.08 14.49 -12.82
C ASN A 12 26.23 13.66 -12.24
N GLU A 13 27.43 13.83 -12.79
CA GLU A 13 28.62 13.09 -12.34
C GLU A 13 28.98 13.36 -10.87
N ARG A 14 28.68 14.55 -10.33
CA ARG A 14 28.84 14.82 -8.89
C ARG A 14 27.84 14.03 -8.05
N THR A 15 26.62 13.83 -8.54
CA THR A 15 25.59 13.04 -7.85
C THR A 15 25.97 11.57 -7.83
N LYS A 16 26.40 11.01 -8.97
CA LYS A 16 26.92 9.64 -9.03
C LYS A 16 28.11 9.43 -8.11
N SER A 17 29.08 10.35 -8.16
CA SER A 17 30.26 10.31 -7.27
C SER A 17 29.88 10.40 -5.79
N PHE A 18 28.89 11.22 -5.45
CA PHE A 18 28.37 11.31 -4.08
C PHE A 18 27.79 9.96 -3.63
N ILE A 19 26.90 9.38 -4.43
CA ILE A 19 26.26 8.08 -4.15
C ILE A 19 27.30 6.96 -3.98
N GLU A 20 28.26 6.84 -4.90
CA GLU A 20 29.31 5.82 -4.83
C GLU A 20 30.16 5.95 -3.57
N ASN A 21 30.53 7.18 -3.20
CA ASN A 21 31.31 7.44 -1.99
C ASN A 21 30.52 7.11 -0.72
N GLU A 22 29.24 7.49 -0.65
CA GLU A 22 28.39 7.19 0.51
C GLU A 22 28.15 5.68 0.66
N ASN A 23 27.84 4.99 -0.43
CA ASN A 23 27.71 3.53 -0.41
C ASN A 23 28.99 2.85 0.06
N LYS A 24 30.16 3.32 -0.38
CA LYS A 24 31.45 2.79 0.05
C LYS A 24 31.66 2.99 1.56
N LYS A 25 31.42 4.20 2.09
CA LYS A 25 31.52 4.49 3.53
C LYS A 25 30.60 3.57 4.34
N THR A 26 29.37 3.36 3.88
CA THR A 26 28.40 2.48 4.53
C THR A 26 28.82 1.02 4.45
N GLU A 27 29.33 0.55 3.31
CA GLU A 27 29.82 -0.82 3.15
C GLU A 27 31.06 -1.08 4.02
N GLU A 28 31.96 -0.12 4.18
CA GLU A 28 33.11 -0.21 5.08
C GLU A 28 32.69 -0.40 6.55
N LYS A 29 31.61 0.27 6.98
CA LYS A 29 31.11 0.19 8.37
C LYS A 29 30.23 -1.03 8.62
N LEU A 30 29.27 -1.31 7.74
CA LEU A 30 28.18 -2.26 7.97
C LEU A 30 28.25 -3.51 7.06
N GLY A 31 29.00 -3.43 5.96
CA GLY A 31 28.93 -4.40 4.86
C GLY A 31 29.27 -5.84 5.24
N LYS A 32 30.21 -6.04 6.18
CA LYS A 32 30.52 -7.39 6.69
C LYS A 32 29.29 -8.02 7.33
N ARG A 33 28.65 -7.31 8.26
CA ARG A 33 27.49 -7.82 8.98
C ARG A 33 26.26 -7.94 8.08
N ALA A 34 26.05 -6.97 7.18
CA ALA A 34 25.01 -7.03 6.16
C ALA A 34 25.14 -8.31 5.29
N LYS A 35 26.36 -8.65 4.82
CA LYS A 35 26.62 -9.88 4.05
C LYS A 35 26.30 -11.17 4.83
N GLU A 36 26.51 -11.18 6.15
CA GLU A 36 26.16 -12.32 7.01
C GLU A 36 24.64 -12.48 7.19
N LEU A 37 23.91 -11.36 7.25
CA LEU A 37 22.46 -11.32 7.44
C LEU A 37 21.66 -11.60 6.16
N TYR A 38 22.22 -11.19 5.02
CA TYR A 38 21.56 -11.25 3.71
C TYR A 38 20.91 -12.61 3.37
N PRO A 39 21.59 -13.77 3.52
CA PRO A 39 20.98 -15.06 3.14
C PRO A 39 19.71 -15.39 3.93
N LYS A 40 19.65 -15.05 5.23
CA LYS A 40 18.47 -15.27 6.07
C LYS A 40 17.31 -14.38 5.64
N LEU A 41 17.59 -13.11 5.34
CA LEU A 41 16.58 -12.18 4.85
C LEU A 41 16.06 -12.60 3.48
N LEU A 42 16.95 -13.03 2.58
CA LEU A 42 16.56 -13.50 1.25
C LEU A 42 15.61 -14.69 1.31
N GLU A 43 15.82 -15.62 2.25
CA GLU A 43 14.91 -16.74 2.49
C GLU A 43 13.52 -16.24 2.90
N ILE A 44 13.45 -15.29 3.84
CA ILE A 44 12.18 -14.68 4.28
C ILE A 44 11.48 -13.98 3.11
N TYR A 45 12.18 -13.13 2.35
CA TYR A 45 11.60 -12.37 1.24
C TYR A 45 11.19 -13.26 0.04
N LYS A 46 11.74 -14.46 -0.10
CA LYS A 46 11.32 -15.44 -1.12
C LYS A 46 10.08 -16.24 -0.74
N GLU A 47 9.65 -16.20 0.52
CA GLU A 47 8.43 -16.85 0.96
C GLU A 47 7.21 -16.32 0.18
N PRO A 48 6.26 -17.16 -0.21
CA PRO A 48 5.09 -16.74 -0.97
C PRO A 48 4.19 -15.77 -0.19
N TYR A 49 3.53 -14.85 -0.89
CA TYR A 49 2.39 -14.07 -0.41
C TYR A 49 1.31 -13.96 -1.49
N VAL A 50 0.08 -13.66 -1.08
CA VAL A 50 -1.03 -13.41 -2.01
C VAL A 50 -0.95 -11.96 -2.49
N LEU A 51 -0.86 -11.76 -3.80
CA LEU A 51 -0.83 -10.44 -4.43
C LEU A 51 -2.22 -9.99 -4.89
N SER A 52 -3.10 -10.92 -5.22
CA SER A 52 -4.48 -10.64 -5.66
C SER A 52 -5.32 -11.91 -5.57
N MET A 53 -6.64 -11.75 -5.39
CA MET A 53 -7.61 -12.84 -5.36
C MET A 53 -8.98 -12.37 -5.87
N PHE A 54 -9.71 -13.24 -6.57
CA PHE A 54 -11.14 -13.07 -6.84
C PHE A 54 -11.89 -14.41 -6.74
N ALA A 55 -13.20 -14.36 -6.53
CA ALA A 55 -14.09 -15.52 -6.49
C ALA A 55 -14.47 -15.96 -7.91
N TYR A 56 -14.02 -17.15 -8.33
CA TYR A 56 -14.23 -17.65 -9.69
C TYR A 56 -15.53 -18.47 -9.84
N ASP A 57 -15.82 -19.30 -8.85
CA ASP A 57 -17.10 -19.97 -8.65
C ASP A 57 -17.39 -20.11 -7.15
N GLU A 58 -18.55 -20.67 -6.77
CA GLU A 58 -18.88 -20.82 -5.35
C GLU A 58 -17.86 -21.67 -4.57
N ASN A 59 -17.05 -22.52 -5.21
CA ASN A 59 -16.13 -23.44 -4.55
C ASN A 59 -14.66 -23.02 -4.64
N ASN A 60 -14.28 -22.26 -5.67
CA ASN A 60 -12.89 -21.97 -5.98
C ASN A 60 -12.64 -20.47 -6.13
N PRO A 61 -11.64 -19.92 -5.42
CA PRO A 61 -11.06 -18.62 -5.76
C PRO A 61 -9.98 -18.79 -6.85
N VAL A 62 -9.67 -17.70 -7.54
CA VAL A 62 -8.39 -17.54 -8.25
C VAL A 62 -7.46 -16.74 -7.36
N ILE A 63 -6.22 -17.23 -7.17
CA ILE A 63 -5.22 -16.64 -6.27
C ILE A 63 -3.95 -16.40 -7.06
N LEU A 64 -3.43 -15.17 -7.02
CA LEU A 64 -2.10 -14.83 -7.50
C LEU A 64 -1.11 -14.91 -6.32
N LEU A 65 -0.21 -15.89 -6.36
CA LEU A 65 0.89 -16.01 -5.41
C LEU A 65 2.15 -15.40 -6.00
N TYR A 66 2.76 -14.48 -5.27
CA TYR A 66 4.09 -13.95 -5.55
C TYR A 66 5.12 -14.59 -4.62
N GLY A 67 6.33 -14.87 -5.11
CA GLY A 67 7.43 -15.43 -4.32
C GLY A 67 8.56 -15.93 -5.22
N GLU A 68 9.21 -17.03 -4.85
CA GLU A 68 10.22 -17.68 -5.71
C GLU A 68 9.65 -18.07 -7.09
N LYS A 69 8.38 -18.51 -7.11
CA LYS A 69 7.62 -18.77 -8.33
C LYS A 69 6.34 -17.96 -8.28
N ASN A 70 6.15 -17.09 -9.26
CA ASN A 70 4.90 -16.33 -9.41
C ASN A 70 3.87 -17.21 -10.10
N GLN A 71 2.81 -17.59 -9.38
CA GLN A 71 1.85 -18.61 -9.81
C GLN A 71 0.43 -18.09 -9.69
N VAL A 72 -0.41 -18.48 -10.65
CA VAL A 72 -1.87 -18.32 -10.55
C VAL A 72 -2.47 -19.67 -10.24
N LEU A 73 -3.25 -19.73 -9.17
CA LEU A 73 -3.96 -20.90 -8.71
C LEU A 73 -5.46 -20.73 -8.96
N LEU A 74 -6.13 -21.81 -9.33
CA LEU A 74 -7.58 -21.97 -9.26
C LEU A 74 -7.87 -22.98 -8.15
N GLY A 75 -8.46 -22.53 -7.04
CA GLY A 75 -8.47 -23.30 -5.80
C GLY A 75 -7.05 -23.58 -5.33
N ASN A 76 -6.67 -24.86 -5.32
CA ASN A 76 -5.31 -25.31 -4.99
C ASN A 76 -4.50 -25.74 -6.22
N LYS A 77 -5.06 -25.66 -7.43
CA LYS A 77 -4.42 -26.11 -8.66
C LYS A 77 -3.70 -24.95 -9.35
N VAL A 78 -2.41 -25.10 -9.59
CA VAL A 78 -1.64 -24.15 -10.42
C VAL A 78 -2.15 -24.22 -11.87
N ILE A 79 -2.61 -23.09 -12.40
CA ILE A 79 -3.06 -22.94 -13.79
C ILE A 79 -2.09 -22.12 -14.64
N TYR A 80 -1.25 -21.31 -14.00
CA TYR A 80 -0.21 -20.53 -14.66
C TYR A 80 1.01 -20.38 -13.76
N THR A 81 2.20 -20.35 -14.37
CA THR A 81 3.44 -19.99 -13.69
C THR A 81 4.20 -19.04 -14.60
N SER A 82 4.62 -17.91 -14.05
CA SER A 82 5.31 -16.87 -14.82
C SER A 82 6.63 -17.41 -15.37
N PRO A 83 6.97 -17.11 -16.64
CA PRO A 83 8.29 -17.38 -17.17
C PRO A 83 9.38 -16.65 -16.37
N LYS A 84 10.63 -17.12 -16.45
CA LYS A 84 11.77 -16.63 -15.65
C LYS A 84 11.94 -15.10 -15.61
N ASP A 85 11.75 -14.45 -16.76
CA ASP A 85 11.98 -13.02 -16.97
C ASP A 85 10.71 -12.17 -16.79
N TYR A 86 9.60 -12.79 -16.38
CA TYR A 86 8.31 -12.16 -16.22
C TYR A 86 7.75 -12.38 -14.81
N VAL A 87 6.85 -11.49 -14.42
CA VAL A 87 6.13 -11.52 -13.15
C VAL A 87 4.67 -11.32 -13.46
N ALA A 88 3.81 -12.23 -13.01
CA ALA A 88 2.38 -11.96 -12.97
C ALA A 88 2.10 -10.90 -11.90
N SER A 89 1.58 -9.76 -12.34
CA SER A 89 1.33 -8.58 -11.50
C SER A 89 -0.15 -8.45 -11.10
N SER A 90 -1.08 -9.04 -11.87
CA SER A 90 -2.51 -9.01 -11.54
C SER A 90 -3.27 -10.18 -12.16
N VAL A 91 -4.41 -10.53 -11.54
CA VAL A 91 -5.40 -11.46 -12.09
C VAL A 91 -6.76 -10.77 -12.21
N TRP A 92 -7.51 -11.10 -13.25
CA TRP A 92 -8.77 -10.45 -13.57
C TRP A 92 -9.90 -11.47 -13.72
N LYS A 93 -11.03 -11.19 -13.07
CA LYS A 93 -12.28 -11.87 -13.36
C LYS A 93 -12.79 -11.43 -14.72
N VAL A 94 -12.99 -12.37 -15.64
CA VAL A 94 -13.59 -12.08 -16.95
C VAL A 94 -15.09 -12.18 -16.83
N TYR A 95 -15.78 -11.05 -16.59
CA TYR A 95 -17.23 -11.08 -16.41
C TYR A 95 -17.94 -11.65 -17.64
N ASN A 96 -19.03 -12.40 -17.41
CA ASN A 96 -19.77 -13.17 -18.42
C ASN A 96 -18.95 -14.28 -19.12
N SER A 97 -17.81 -14.71 -18.57
CA SER A 97 -16.99 -15.81 -19.07
C SER A 97 -16.42 -16.67 -17.94
N LYS A 98 -15.86 -17.84 -18.30
CA LYS A 98 -15.06 -18.71 -17.42
C LYS A 98 -13.56 -18.63 -17.74
N GLU A 99 -13.16 -17.68 -18.57
CA GLU A 99 -11.76 -17.33 -18.77
C GLU A 99 -11.21 -16.55 -17.56
N ILE A 100 -9.90 -16.57 -17.40
CA ILE A 100 -9.18 -15.85 -16.34
C ILE A 100 -8.18 -14.91 -17.01
N GLY A 101 -8.24 -13.62 -16.69
CA GLY A 101 -7.25 -12.66 -17.13
C GLY A 101 -6.00 -12.72 -16.25
N VAL A 102 -4.82 -12.69 -16.84
CA VAL A 102 -3.53 -12.62 -16.14
C VAL A 102 -2.69 -11.55 -16.78
N SER A 103 -2.33 -10.53 -16.00
CA SER A 103 -1.39 -9.49 -16.41
C SER A 103 0.01 -9.89 -15.98
N ILE A 104 0.95 -9.80 -16.90
CA ILE A 104 2.37 -10.01 -16.62
C ILE A 104 3.17 -8.78 -17.03
N GLU A 105 4.25 -8.55 -16.32
CA GLU A 105 5.25 -7.55 -16.64
C GLU A 105 6.60 -8.23 -16.82
N LYS A 106 7.43 -7.69 -17.70
CA LYS A 106 8.82 -8.10 -17.80
C LYS A 106 9.59 -7.47 -16.64
N LYS A 107 10.42 -8.24 -15.93
CA LYS A 107 11.24 -7.70 -14.82
C LYS A 107 12.05 -6.49 -15.30
N GLY A 108 11.91 -5.36 -14.60
CA GLY A 108 12.57 -4.09 -14.94
C GLY A 108 11.91 -3.31 -16.09
N SER A 109 10.61 -3.53 -16.37
CA SER A 109 9.85 -2.81 -17.40
C SER A 109 8.44 -2.48 -16.91
N ASP A 110 8.01 -1.24 -17.13
CA ASP A 110 6.66 -0.77 -16.75
C ASP A 110 5.55 -1.24 -17.71
N LYS A 111 5.91 -1.96 -18.77
CA LYS A 111 4.95 -2.54 -19.71
C LYS A 111 4.28 -3.79 -19.11
N ILE A 112 2.97 -3.68 -18.91
CA ILE A 112 2.10 -4.77 -18.50
C ILE A 112 1.39 -5.32 -19.74
N THR A 113 1.43 -6.62 -19.96
CA THR A 113 0.69 -7.33 -21.02
C THR A 113 -0.30 -8.29 -20.39
N THR A 114 -1.54 -8.26 -20.86
CA THR A 114 -2.62 -9.10 -20.34
C THR A 114 -2.93 -10.26 -21.27
N PHE A 115 -3.15 -11.43 -20.68
CA PHE A 115 -3.49 -12.67 -21.35
C PHE A 115 -4.81 -13.22 -20.79
N LEU A 116 -5.57 -13.93 -21.63
CA LEU A 116 -6.72 -14.73 -21.23
C LEU A 116 -6.33 -16.20 -21.19
N ILE A 117 -6.68 -16.87 -20.09
CA ILE A 117 -6.55 -18.32 -19.91
C ILE A 117 -7.94 -18.92 -19.97
N SER A 118 -8.21 -19.76 -20.96
CA SER A 118 -9.48 -20.47 -21.10
C SER A 118 -9.55 -21.72 -20.23
N THR A 119 -10.74 -22.30 -20.11
CA THR A 119 -11.01 -23.48 -19.27
C THR A 119 -10.23 -24.74 -19.69
N ASP A 120 -9.84 -24.84 -20.96
CA ASP A 120 -8.99 -25.91 -21.50
C ASP A 120 -7.48 -25.57 -21.39
N GLY A 121 -7.13 -24.40 -20.83
CA GLY A 121 -5.76 -23.96 -20.59
C GLY A 121 -5.10 -23.24 -21.78
N LYS A 122 -5.85 -22.92 -22.84
CA LYS A 122 -5.31 -22.12 -23.95
C LYS A 122 -5.08 -20.68 -23.48
N ILE A 123 -3.93 -20.13 -23.84
CA ILE A 123 -3.53 -18.76 -23.51
C ILE A 123 -3.65 -17.89 -24.77
N THR A 124 -4.37 -16.78 -24.67
CA THR A 124 -4.54 -15.79 -25.74
C THR A 124 -4.07 -14.42 -25.26
N GLU A 125 -3.19 -13.77 -26.01
CA GLU A 125 -2.77 -12.40 -25.70
C GLU A 125 -3.88 -11.40 -26.00
N LEU A 126 -4.17 -10.51 -25.04
CA LEU A 126 -5.14 -9.44 -25.17
C LEU A 126 -4.46 -8.11 -25.54
N GLY A 127 -3.26 -7.87 -25.00
CA GLY A 127 -2.38 -6.78 -25.39
C GLY A 127 -1.76 -6.01 -24.22
N GLU A 128 -0.94 -5.01 -24.56
CA GLU A 128 -0.28 -4.11 -23.60
C GLU A 128 -1.24 -3.09 -22.98
N MET A 129 -1.09 -2.83 -21.68
CA MET A 129 -1.87 -1.87 -20.88
C MET A 129 -3.38 -2.11 -20.94
N VAL A 130 -3.77 -3.39 -21.01
CA VAL A 130 -5.16 -3.82 -21.02
C VAL A 130 -5.55 -4.39 -19.66
N GLU A 131 -6.69 -3.96 -19.14
CA GLU A 131 -7.20 -4.28 -17.81
C GLU A 131 -8.70 -4.63 -17.88
N SER A 132 -9.23 -5.26 -16.83
CA SER A 132 -10.66 -5.57 -16.66
C SER A 132 -11.36 -6.12 -17.91
N PRO A 133 -10.93 -7.27 -18.48
CA PRO A 133 -11.64 -7.91 -19.58
C PRO A 133 -13.04 -8.39 -19.18
N PHE A 134 -14.02 -8.30 -20.07
CA PHE A 134 -15.38 -8.82 -19.89
C PHE A 134 -16.04 -9.11 -21.24
N TYR A 135 -17.06 -9.95 -21.26
CA TYR A 135 -17.89 -10.13 -22.44
C TYR A 135 -19.18 -9.31 -22.33
N PHE A 136 -19.52 -8.58 -23.38
CA PHE A 136 -20.78 -7.87 -23.51
C PHE A 136 -21.41 -8.20 -24.85
N LYS A 137 -22.65 -8.71 -24.85
CA LYS A 137 -23.35 -9.18 -26.07
C LYS A 137 -22.51 -10.16 -26.92
N ASN A 138 -21.79 -11.06 -26.25
CA ASN A 138 -20.86 -12.05 -26.82
C ASN A 138 -19.62 -11.46 -27.53
N GLU A 139 -19.35 -10.17 -27.39
CA GLU A 139 -18.11 -9.53 -27.85
C GLU A 139 -17.16 -9.33 -26.66
N LEU A 140 -15.88 -9.62 -26.88
CA LEU A 140 -14.85 -9.38 -25.88
C LEU A 140 -14.56 -7.88 -25.79
N CYS A 141 -14.71 -7.35 -24.59
CA CYS A 141 -14.43 -5.97 -24.25
C CYS A 141 -13.35 -5.88 -23.16
N TYR A 142 -12.70 -4.73 -23.09
CA TYR A 142 -11.62 -4.48 -22.13
C TYR A 142 -11.36 -2.98 -21.96
N ILE A 143 -10.68 -2.62 -20.88
CA ILE A 143 -10.22 -1.26 -20.63
C ILE A 143 -8.77 -1.17 -21.07
N LYS A 144 -8.41 -0.14 -21.83
CA LYS A 144 -7.03 0.14 -22.24
C LYS A 144 -6.57 1.47 -21.68
N SER A 145 -5.50 1.42 -20.90
CA SER A 145 -4.89 2.57 -20.24
C SER A 145 -3.84 3.20 -21.16
N TYR A 146 -4.03 4.47 -21.52
CA TYR A 146 -3.06 5.23 -22.32
C TYR A 146 -2.23 6.10 -21.41
N ARG A 147 -1.01 5.66 -21.08
CA ARG A 147 -0.12 6.39 -20.15
C ARG A 147 0.98 7.17 -20.86
N TYR A 148 1.51 6.63 -21.96
CA TYR A 148 2.72 7.15 -22.62
C TYR A 148 2.47 7.77 -24.00
N SER A 149 1.29 7.58 -24.56
CA SER A 149 0.91 8.11 -25.88
C SER A 149 -0.56 8.45 -25.92
N PRO A 150 -0.99 9.35 -26.82
CA PRO A 150 -2.41 9.60 -27.07
C PRO A 150 -3.16 8.33 -27.50
N PRO A 151 -4.45 8.22 -27.18
CA PRO A 151 -5.32 7.18 -27.71
C PRO A 151 -5.63 7.38 -29.21
N PRO A 152 -6.11 6.34 -29.93
CA PRO A 152 -6.36 6.39 -31.38
C PRO A 152 -7.38 7.43 -31.84
N ASP A 153 -8.27 7.86 -30.93
CA ASP A 153 -9.24 8.95 -31.14
C ASP A 153 -8.62 10.35 -30.97
N GLY A 154 -7.33 10.46 -30.63
CA GLY A 154 -6.61 11.72 -30.47
C GLY A 154 -6.93 12.46 -29.16
N GLY A 155 -7.53 11.79 -28.18
CA GLY A 155 -7.90 12.37 -26.89
C GLY A 155 -6.73 12.67 -25.95
N GLU A 156 -7.06 13.20 -24.77
CA GLU A 156 -6.08 13.48 -23.70
C GLU A 156 -5.54 12.19 -23.07
N TYR A 157 -4.33 12.27 -22.51
CA TYR A 157 -3.68 11.19 -21.75
C TYR A 157 -2.83 11.80 -20.60
N PRO A 158 -2.65 11.11 -19.46
CA PRO A 158 -3.06 9.73 -19.21
C PRO A 158 -4.57 9.56 -19.00
N ALA A 159 -5.20 8.61 -19.69
CA ALA A 159 -6.64 8.32 -19.57
C ALA A 159 -6.99 6.93 -20.11
N ASP A 160 -8.13 6.38 -19.71
CA ASP A 160 -8.61 5.08 -20.18
C ASP A 160 -9.49 5.17 -21.44
N ARG A 161 -9.63 4.06 -22.16
CA ARG A 161 -10.68 3.83 -23.17
C ARG A 161 -11.25 2.43 -23.01
N VAL A 162 -12.54 2.29 -23.27
CA VAL A 162 -13.20 0.99 -23.26
C VAL A 162 -13.37 0.53 -24.70
N PHE A 163 -12.82 -0.64 -24.99
CA PHE A 163 -12.94 -1.29 -26.30
C PHE A 163 -13.89 -2.47 -26.22
N CYS A 164 -14.67 -2.68 -27.28
CA CYS A 164 -15.29 -3.97 -27.59
C CYS A 164 -14.82 -4.34 -29.01
N GLY A 165 -14.15 -5.49 -29.14
CA GLY A 165 -13.40 -5.81 -30.35
C GLY A 165 -12.35 -4.75 -30.65
N ASN A 166 -12.52 -4.04 -31.78
CA ASN A 166 -11.63 -2.96 -32.22
C ASN A 166 -12.23 -1.55 -32.08
N GLU A 167 -13.46 -1.44 -31.57
CA GLU A 167 -14.20 -0.19 -31.48
C GLU A 167 -14.12 0.42 -30.08
N ILE A 168 -13.88 1.73 -29.99
CA ILE A 168 -13.97 2.47 -28.72
C ILE A 168 -15.45 2.73 -28.43
N VAL A 169 -15.98 2.03 -27.44
CA VAL A 169 -17.39 2.13 -27.02
C VAL A 169 -17.61 3.14 -25.90
N TYR A 170 -16.57 3.50 -25.14
CA TYR A 170 -16.64 4.54 -24.11
C TYR A 170 -15.27 5.21 -23.88
N GLY A 171 -15.31 6.45 -23.38
CA GLY A 171 -14.15 7.15 -22.84
C GLY A 171 -13.57 8.24 -23.73
N LYS A 172 -14.14 8.49 -24.92
CA LYS A 172 -13.65 9.53 -25.84
C LYS A 172 -13.65 10.95 -25.24
N ASP A 173 -14.51 11.18 -24.24
CA ASP A 173 -14.64 12.44 -23.50
C ASP A 173 -13.80 12.51 -22.21
N LEU A 174 -13.08 11.44 -21.85
CA LEU A 174 -12.26 11.41 -20.65
C LEU A 174 -11.08 12.37 -20.75
N LYS A 175 -10.82 13.05 -19.63
CA LYS A 175 -9.73 14.02 -19.44
C LYS A 175 -8.49 13.35 -18.88
N ALA A 176 -7.35 14.02 -19.02
CA ALA A 176 -6.12 13.55 -18.40
C ALA A 176 -6.30 13.38 -16.87
N GLY A 177 -6.00 12.19 -16.36
CA GLY A 177 -6.18 11.80 -14.96
C GLY A 177 -7.56 11.22 -14.62
N GLU A 178 -8.45 11.05 -15.60
CA GLU A 178 -9.71 10.33 -15.42
C GLU A 178 -9.60 8.87 -15.86
N PHE A 179 -10.14 7.98 -15.03
CA PHE A 179 -10.07 6.52 -15.20
C PHE A 179 -11.46 5.90 -15.05
N VAL A 180 -11.63 4.67 -15.53
CA VAL A 180 -12.92 3.97 -15.43
C VAL A 180 -12.77 2.57 -14.82
N SER A 181 -13.77 2.18 -14.03
CA SER A 181 -13.98 0.79 -13.59
C SER A 181 -15.32 0.30 -14.12
N ILE A 182 -15.38 -0.96 -14.57
CA ILE A 182 -16.58 -1.56 -15.16
C ILE A 182 -16.89 -2.89 -14.50
N ARG A 183 -18.17 -3.10 -14.21
CA ARG A 183 -18.71 -4.40 -13.81
C ARG A 183 -19.99 -4.70 -14.60
N THR A 184 -20.15 -5.95 -15.03
CA THR A 184 -21.33 -6.40 -15.76
C THR A 184 -22.14 -7.42 -14.97
N PHE A 185 -23.46 -7.39 -15.17
CA PHE A 185 -24.43 -8.31 -14.60
C PHE A 185 -25.33 -8.81 -15.75
N GLY A 186 -24.84 -9.81 -16.49
CA GLY A 186 -25.41 -10.16 -17.79
C GLY A 186 -25.22 -9.01 -18.77
N ASP A 187 -26.31 -8.50 -19.35
CA ASP A 187 -26.31 -7.35 -20.26
C ASP A 187 -26.41 -5.99 -19.54
N PHE A 188 -26.53 -5.98 -18.21
CA PHE A 188 -26.52 -4.74 -17.45
C PHE A 188 -25.08 -4.32 -17.14
N ILE A 189 -24.72 -3.09 -17.53
CA ILE A 189 -23.39 -2.51 -17.33
C ILE A 189 -23.46 -1.48 -16.22
N THR A 190 -22.43 -1.48 -15.38
CA THR A 190 -22.14 -0.41 -14.43
C THR A 190 -20.75 0.14 -14.70
N LEU A 191 -20.59 1.45 -14.56
CA LEU A 191 -19.35 2.16 -14.84
C LEU A 191 -19.12 3.22 -13.76
N ILE A 192 -17.95 3.19 -13.14
CA ILE A 192 -17.47 4.25 -12.26
C ILE A 192 -16.45 5.08 -13.05
N ARG A 193 -16.70 6.38 -13.22
CA ARG A 193 -15.73 7.34 -13.77
C ARG A 193 -15.07 8.08 -12.62
N SER A 194 -13.78 7.89 -12.42
CA SER A 194 -13.00 8.53 -11.36
C SER A 194 -12.33 9.82 -11.84
N LYS A 195 -12.39 10.86 -11.02
CA LYS A 195 -11.78 12.19 -11.24
C LYS A 195 -10.84 12.48 -10.07
N GLY A 196 -9.57 12.08 -10.22
CA GLY A 196 -8.64 12.03 -9.08
C GLY A 196 -9.04 10.95 -8.06
N TRP A 197 -8.68 11.13 -6.79
CA TRP A 197 -8.87 10.10 -5.75
C TRP A 197 -10.15 10.26 -4.92
N ARG A 198 -10.77 11.43 -4.93
CA ARG A 198 -11.86 11.79 -3.99
C ARG A 198 -13.22 11.97 -4.64
N TYR A 199 -13.29 11.83 -5.96
CA TYR A 199 -14.53 12.03 -6.69
C TYR A 199 -14.68 11.03 -7.82
N SER A 200 -15.87 10.48 -7.92
CA SER A 200 -16.27 9.56 -8.96
C SER A 200 -17.76 9.71 -9.27
N GLU A 201 -18.15 9.25 -10.45
CA GLU A 201 -19.51 9.26 -10.95
C GLU A 201 -19.90 7.84 -11.33
N LEU A 202 -21.00 7.35 -10.77
CA LEU A 202 -21.54 6.02 -11.06
C LEU A 202 -22.60 6.11 -12.15
N TYR A 203 -22.44 5.31 -13.19
CA TYR A 203 -23.37 5.14 -14.29
C TYR A 203 -23.83 3.69 -14.40
N ALA A 204 -25.07 3.48 -14.86
CA ALA A 204 -25.57 2.14 -15.16
C ALA A 204 -26.60 2.13 -16.32
N GLY A 205 -26.73 1.01 -17.02
CA GLY A 205 -27.67 0.83 -18.14
C GLY A 205 -27.53 -0.53 -18.85
N GLU A 206 -28.39 -0.80 -19.83
CA GLU A 206 -28.40 -2.05 -20.65
C GLU A 206 -27.35 -2.03 -21.78
N GLY A 207 -26.46 -1.04 -21.77
CA GLY A 207 -25.41 -0.83 -22.76
C GLY A 207 -24.82 0.58 -22.70
N PHE A 208 -23.65 0.77 -23.32
CA PHE A 208 -22.89 2.02 -23.27
C PHE A 208 -23.68 3.26 -23.72
N ASP A 209 -24.50 3.13 -24.76
CA ASP A 209 -25.35 4.24 -25.27
C ASP A 209 -26.52 4.60 -24.35
N SER A 210 -26.83 3.74 -23.38
CA SER A 210 -27.98 3.90 -22.47
C SER A 210 -27.58 4.26 -21.04
N LEU A 211 -26.27 4.42 -20.78
CA LEU A 211 -25.74 4.70 -19.45
C LEU A 211 -26.35 5.98 -18.88
N LYS A 212 -26.97 5.85 -17.70
CA LYS A 212 -27.51 6.96 -16.93
C LYS A 212 -26.72 7.14 -15.65
N LYS A 213 -26.47 8.39 -15.29
CA LYS A 213 -25.84 8.73 -14.02
C LYS A 213 -26.75 8.33 -12.86
N ILE A 214 -26.25 7.44 -12.01
CA ILE A 214 -26.91 6.95 -10.81
C ILE A 214 -26.54 7.82 -9.63
N ASP A 215 -25.25 8.01 -9.35
CA ASP A 215 -24.79 8.79 -8.20
C ASP A 215 -23.42 9.44 -8.49
N GLU A 216 -22.96 10.30 -7.60
CA GLU A 216 -21.66 10.97 -7.65
C GLU A 216 -21.08 11.26 -6.26
N GLY A 217 -19.80 11.57 -6.17
CA GLY A 217 -19.08 11.78 -4.91
C GLY A 217 -18.03 10.69 -4.75
N GLU A 218 -17.77 10.19 -3.55
CA GLU A 218 -16.77 9.13 -3.35
C GLU A 218 -17.40 7.74 -3.54
N VAL A 219 -17.85 7.41 -4.75
CA VAL A 219 -18.31 6.04 -5.08
C VAL A 219 -17.08 5.14 -5.22
N ILE A 220 -17.01 4.11 -4.39
CA ILE A 220 -15.84 3.24 -4.25
C ILE A 220 -15.97 2.03 -5.17
N ASP A 221 -17.09 1.30 -5.06
CA ASP A 221 -17.29 0.06 -5.80
C ASP A 221 -18.78 -0.25 -6.01
N VAL A 222 -19.07 -1.03 -7.05
CA VAL A 222 -20.38 -1.64 -7.30
C VAL A 222 -20.36 -3.07 -6.81
N ILE A 223 -21.20 -3.37 -5.81
CA ILE A 223 -21.15 -4.64 -5.06
C ILE A 223 -21.99 -5.72 -5.73
N ASP A 224 -23.23 -5.40 -6.12
CA ASP A 224 -24.13 -6.37 -6.73
C ASP A 224 -25.30 -5.70 -7.46
N TYR A 225 -25.98 -6.45 -8.33
CA TYR A 225 -27.23 -6.07 -8.97
C TYR A 225 -28.26 -7.18 -8.76
N VAL A 226 -29.15 -6.98 -7.80
CA VAL A 226 -30.07 -8.00 -7.30
C VAL A 226 -31.50 -7.52 -7.46
N GLN A 227 -32.35 -8.34 -8.11
CA GLN A 227 -33.78 -8.07 -8.28
C GLN A 227 -34.10 -6.70 -8.95
N GLY A 228 -33.21 -6.21 -9.80
CA GLY A 228 -33.37 -4.93 -10.49
C GLY A 228 -32.84 -3.72 -9.70
N SER A 229 -32.24 -3.95 -8.53
CA SER A 229 -31.69 -2.90 -7.67
C SER A 229 -30.18 -2.99 -7.59
N LEU A 230 -29.53 -1.83 -7.64
CA LEU A 230 -28.08 -1.70 -7.61
C LEU A 230 -27.58 -1.46 -6.19
N ILE A 231 -26.63 -2.29 -5.75
CA ILE A 231 -25.94 -2.17 -4.47
C ILE A 231 -24.54 -1.63 -4.74
N TYR A 232 -24.16 -0.54 -4.08
CA TYR A 232 -22.84 0.08 -4.24
C TYR A 232 -22.35 0.71 -2.94
N GLN A 233 -21.03 0.80 -2.82
CA GLN A 233 -20.34 1.45 -1.71
C GLN A 233 -19.99 2.89 -2.07
N LYS A 234 -20.24 3.82 -1.15
CA LYS A 234 -19.90 5.23 -1.32
C LYS A 234 -19.54 5.86 0.03
N ASN A 235 -18.31 6.35 0.15
CA ASN A 235 -17.64 6.62 1.44
C ASN A 235 -17.77 5.40 2.38
N ASP A 236 -17.88 5.62 3.70
CA ASP A 236 -18.19 4.60 4.70
C ASP A 236 -19.71 4.29 4.77
N SER A 237 -20.32 3.91 3.64
CA SER A 237 -21.75 3.57 3.59
C SER A 237 -22.10 2.70 2.38
N VAL A 238 -23.14 1.87 2.55
CA VAL A 238 -23.71 1.04 1.48
C VAL A 238 -25.07 1.59 1.06
N TYR A 239 -25.29 1.65 -0.25
CA TYR A 239 -26.50 2.17 -0.88
C TYR A 239 -27.19 1.09 -1.69
N LEU A 240 -28.53 1.12 -1.67
CA LEU A 240 -29.43 0.38 -2.54
C LEU A 240 -30.24 1.41 -3.34
N ASP A 241 -30.04 1.50 -4.65
CA ASP A 241 -30.73 2.46 -5.52
C ASP A 241 -30.73 3.91 -4.98
N LYS A 242 -29.57 4.40 -4.53
CA LYS A 242 -29.35 5.73 -3.89
C LYS A 242 -29.93 5.90 -2.49
N LYS A 243 -30.66 4.91 -1.97
CA LYS A 243 -31.04 4.89 -0.56
C LYS A 243 -29.89 4.30 0.25
N LYS A 244 -29.35 5.06 1.20
CA LYS A 244 -28.40 4.52 2.17
C LYS A 244 -29.10 3.44 3.01
N ILE A 245 -28.56 2.22 2.99
CA ILE A 245 -29.10 1.07 3.73
C ILE A 245 -28.20 0.69 4.92
N ILE A 246 -26.89 0.90 4.80
CA ILE A 246 -25.93 0.64 5.89
C ILE A 246 -25.09 1.89 6.09
N LYS A 247 -24.99 2.30 7.35
CA LYS A 247 -24.00 3.26 7.82
C LYS A 247 -23.26 2.60 8.96
N SER A 248 -21.98 2.30 8.75
CA SER A 248 -21.13 1.79 9.81
C SER A 248 -20.77 2.91 10.78
N ASP A 249 -20.61 2.56 12.06
CA ASP A 249 -20.00 3.43 13.06
C ASP A 249 -18.46 3.39 12.98
N TYR A 250 -17.93 2.56 12.08
CA TYR A 250 -16.52 2.29 11.86
C TYR A 250 -16.14 2.65 10.42
N PRO A 251 -14.86 2.88 10.12
CA PRO A 251 -14.38 3.08 8.75
C PRO A 251 -14.62 1.81 7.92
N ASP A 252 -15.24 1.92 6.75
CA ASP A 252 -15.55 0.76 5.89
C ASP A 252 -14.44 0.58 4.86
N LEU A 253 -13.91 -0.64 4.77
CA LEU A 253 -12.82 -0.98 3.84
C LEU A 253 -13.32 -1.65 2.56
N GLY A 254 -14.38 -2.45 2.66
CA GLY A 254 -14.91 -3.19 1.53
C GLY A 254 -16.24 -3.86 1.82
N VAL A 255 -16.96 -4.22 0.76
CA VAL A 255 -18.28 -4.85 0.86
C VAL A 255 -18.37 -6.00 -0.14
N SER A 256 -18.99 -7.11 0.26
CA SER A 256 -19.28 -8.24 -0.62
C SER A 256 -20.72 -8.72 -0.42
N SER A 257 -21.32 -9.25 -1.49
CA SER A 257 -22.71 -9.73 -1.49
C SER A 257 -22.74 -11.25 -1.54
N LEU A 258 -23.35 -11.87 -0.53
CA LEU A 258 -23.69 -13.29 -0.50
C LEU A 258 -25.19 -13.47 -0.77
N LYS A 259 -25.70 -12.87 -1.85
CA LYS A 259 -27.12 -12.82 -2.22
C LYS A 259 -27.97 -12.00 -1.24
N GLU A 260 -28.62 -12.64 -0.26
CA GLU A 260 -29.53 -11.95 0.67
C GLU A 260 -28.81 -11.27 1.83
N THR A 261 -27.48 -11.45 1.92
CA THR A 261 -26.63 -10.92 2.98
C THR A 261 -25.47 -10.11 2.40
N LEU A 262 -25.11 -9.02 3.07
CA LEU A 262 -23.93 -8.21 2.79
C LEU A 262 -22.89 -8.45 3.89
N ALA A 263 -21.64 -8.71 3.50
CA ALA A 263 -20.49 -8.70 4.38
C ALA A 263 -19.78 -7.35 4.21
N VAL A 264 -19.65 -6.60 5.30
CA VAL A 264 -19.00 -5.28 5.33
C VAL A 264 -17.74 -5.40 6.18
N GLU A 265 -16.58 -5.24 5.56
CA GLU A 265 -15.30 -5.16 6.24
C GLU A 265 -15.11 -3.77 6.82
N VAL A 266 -14.80 -3.69 8.12
CA VAL A 266 -14.66 -2.41 8.82
C VAL A 266 -13.40 -2.39 9.67
N ILE A 267 -12.84 -1.21 9.95
CA ILE A 267 -11.79 -1.08 10.97
C ILE A 267 -12.43 -0.92 12.35
N LYS A 268 -12.30 -1.94 13.20
CA LYS A 268 -12.77 -1.90 14.58
C LYS A 268 -11.72 -2.50 15.50
N ASP A 269 -11.40 -1.79 16.58
CA ASP A 269 -10.34 -2.17 17.52
C ASP A 269 -9.02 -2.49 16.81
N TYR A 270 -8.69 -1.66 15.80
CA TYR A 270 -7.48 -1.73 14.97
C TYR A 270 -7.31 -3.04 14.19
N ARG A 271 -8.41 -3.75 13.97
CA ARG A 271 -8.51 -5.00 13.22
C ARG A 271 -9.63 -4.87 12.18
N THR A 272 -9.82 -5.88 11.33
CA THR A 272 -10.81 -5.83 10.23
C THR A 272 -11.94 -6.87 10.36
N PRO A 273 -12.81 -6.81 11.38
CA PRO A 273 -13.93 -7.73 11.44
C PRO A 273 -14.90 -7.56 10.26
N LEU A 274 -15.62 -8.64 9.95
CA LEU A 274 -16.75 -8.62 9.02
C LEU A 274 -18.05 -8.40 9.79
N LEU A 275 -18.77 -7.33 9.45
CA LEU A 275 -20.13 -7.09 9.90
C LEU A 275 -21.10 -7.61 8.85
N PHE A 276 -22.02 -8.48 9.25
CA PHE A 276 -23.02 -9.04 8.35
C PHE A 276 -24.35 -8.29 8.48
N TYR A 277 -24.94 -7.96 7.34
CA TYR A 277 -26.23 -7.27 7.25
C TYR A 277 -27.17 -7.97 6.28
N SER A 278 -28.48 -7.88 6.51
CA SER A 278 -29.47 -8.16 5.46
C SER A 278 -29.32 -7.15 4.32
N ILE A 279 -29.80 -7.47 3.10
CA ILE A 279 -29.88 -6.50 2.00
C ILE A 279 -30.75 -5.26 2.32
N ASN A 280 -31.55 -5.31 3.38
CA ASN A 280 -32.34 -4.17 3.85
C ASN A 280 -31.60 -3.29 4.86
N GLY A 281 -30.42 -3.70 5.32
CA GLY A 281 -29.56 -2.95 6.24
C GLY A 281 -29.63 -3.40 7.71
N ASP A 282 -30.30 -4.50 8.04
CA ASP A 282 -30.37 -4.99 9.41
C ASP A 282 -29.09 -5.76 9.77
N LYS A 283 -28.38 -5.38 10.84
CA LYS A 283 -27.20 -6.13 11.29
C LYS A 283 -27.63 -7.52 11.80
N ILE A 284 -27.04 -8.57 11.24
CA ILE A 284 -27.34 -9.97 11.59
C ILE A 284 -26.17 -10.71 12.25
N GLY A 285 -24.94 -10.21 12.13
CA GLY A 285 -23.79 -10.89 12.71
C GLY A 285 -22.48 -10.09 12.67
N GLU A 286 -21.44 -10.65 13.30
CA GLU A 286 -20.09 -10.11 13.32
C GLU A 286 -19.08 -11.27 13.45
N GLU A 287 -18.01 -11.22 12.66
CA GLU A 287 -16.90 -12.17 12.71
C GLU A 287 -15.57 -11.43 12.81
N ILE A 288 -14.70 -11.92 13.69
CA ILE A 288 -13.44 -11.25 14.01
C ILE A 288 -12.35 -11.81 13.10
N HIS A 289 -11.64 -10.90 12.46
CA HIS A 289 -10.42 -11.16 11.70
C HIS A 289 -9.35 -10.16 12.16
N ASP A 290 -8.09 -10.53 12.05
CA ASP A 290 -6.98 -9.62 12.35
C ASP A 290 -6.86 -8.54 11.27
N ASN A 291 -6.60 -8.94 10.03
CA ASN A 291 -6.51 -8.03 8.88
C ASN A 291 -6.84 -8.75 7.55
N ILE A 292 -7.98 -8.43 6.95
CA ILE A 292 -8.42 -8.94 5.66
C ILE A 292 -7.70 -8.11 4.58
N GLN A 293 -6.92 -8.79 3.74
CA GLN A 293 -6.22 -8.16 2.62
C GLN A 293 -7.07 -8.16 1.35
N PHE A 294 -7.85 -9.23 1.13
CA PHE A 294 -8.71 -9.38 -0.02
C PHE A 294 -9.99 -10.11 0.38
N MET A 295 -11.11 -9.69 -0.19
CA MET A 295 -12.39 -10.34 -0.03
C MET A 295 -13.15 -10.27 -1.35
N ASP A 296 -13.73 -11.39 -1.78
CA ASP A 296 -14.65 -11.42 -2.93
C ASP A 296 -15.65 -12.56 -2.76
N SER A 297 -16.79 -12.44 -3.42
CA SER A 297 -17.91 -13.35 -3.30
C SER A 297 -18.42 -13.84 -4.65
N GLU A 298 -18.86 -15.10 -4.67
CA GLU A 298 -19.61 -15.66 -5.78
C GLU A 298 -20.73 -16.53 -5.22
N GLY A 299 -21.96 -16.25 -5.65
CA GLY A 299 -23.13 -16.95 -5.13
C GLY A 299 -23.29 -16.75 -3.62
N HIS A 300 -23.29 -17.85 -2.86
CA HIS A 300 -23.38 -17.84 -1.40
C HIS A 300 -22.03 -18.01 -0.68
N SER A 301 -20.94 -17.94 -1.44
CA SER A 301 -19.58 -18.16 -0.91
C SER A 301 -18.79 -16.87 -0.90
N LEU A 302 -18.13 -16.62 0.20
CA LEU A 302 -17.21 -15.51 0.43
C LEU A 302 -15.81 -16.09 0.60
N PHE A 303 -14.86 -15.60 -0.19
CA PHE A 303 -13.46 -15.93 -0.05
C PHE A 303 -12.74 -14.78 0.62
N ILE A 304 -11.90 -15.11 1.60
CA ILE A 304 -11.20 -14.15 2.44
C ILE A 304 -9.73 -14.50 2.41
N VAL A 305 -8.89 -13.51 2.14
CA VAL A 305 -7.44 -13.58 2.36
C VAL A 305 -7.13 -12.70 3.55
N GLU A 306 -6.66 -13.30 4.62
CA GLU A 306 -6.36 -12.63 5.88
C GLU A 306 -4.86 -12.73 6.18
N THR A 307 -4.26 -11.67 6.73
CA THR A 307 -2.91 -11.66 7.29
C THR A 307 -2.95 -11.32 8.79
N SER A 308 -1.89 -11.67 9.51
CA SER A 308 -1.73 -11.38 10.94
C SER A 308 -0.25 -11.24 11.26
N PHE A 309 0.08 -10.72 12.44
CA PHE A 309 1.44 -10.81 12.95
C PHE A 309 1.94 -12.26 13.10
N ASN A 310 1.02 -13.22 13.25
CA ASN A 310 1.33 -14.61 13.53
C ASN A 310 1.23 -15.56 12.31
N TYR A 311 0.78 -15.08 11.15
CA TYR A 311 0.83 -15.86 9.91
C TYR A 311 0.87 -14.94 8.70
N LYS A 312 1.56 -15.38 7.66
CA LYS A 312 1.78 -14.58 6.45
C LYS A 312 0.48 -14.31 5.71
N PHE A 313 -0.27 -15.38 5.44
CA PHE A 313 -1.64 -15.27 4.97
C PHE A 313 -2.42 -16.56 5.27
N LYS A 314 -3.74 -16.42 5.37
CA LYS A 314 -4.73 -17.49 5.44
C LYS A 314 -5.79 -17.20 4.39
N VAL A 315 -6.03 -18.14 3.47
CA VAL A 315 -7.14 -18.08 2.52
C VAL A 315 -8.23 -19.00 3.03
N SER A 316 -9.43 -18.48 3.19
CA SER A 316 -10.59 -19.22 3.66
C SER A 316 -11.82 -18.98 2.81
N ARG A 317 -12.78 -19.88 2.96
CA ARG A 317 -14.09 -19.82 2.33
C ARG A 317 -15.16 -19.89 3.41
N ARG A 318 -16.06 -18.93 3.38
CA ARG A 318 -17.29 -18.90 4.18
C ARG A 318 -18.48 -19.16 3.27
N VAL A 319 -19.38 -20.04 3.69
CA VAL A 319 -20.64 -20.33 2.95
C VAL A 319 -21.83 -20.04 3.86
N LYS A 320 -22.59 -18.98 3.57
CA LYS A 320 -23.74 -18.56 4.41
C LYS A 320 -23.33 -18.39 5.89
N GLU A 321 -24.22 -18.68 6.84
CA GLU A 321 -23.97 -18.73 8.29
C GLU A 321 -23.21 -20.00 8.74
N LYS A 322 -22.60 -20.77 7.82
CA LYS A 322 -21.76 -21.91 8.22
C LYS A 322 -20.37 -21.43 8.62
N SER A 323 -19.68 -22.26 9.40
CA SER A 323 -18.29 -22.02 9.78
C SER A 323 -17.40 -21.82 8.55
N GLU A 324 -16.53 -20.82 8.64
CA GLU A 324 -15.41 -20.62 7.72
C GLU A 324 -14.51 -21.86 7.66
N GLU A 325 -14.11 -22.24 6.45
CA GLU A 325 -13.16 -23.31 6.18
C GLU A 325 -11.87 -22.74 5.61
N THR A 326 -10.72 -23.08 6.20
CA THR A 326 -9.41 -22.70 5.68
C THR A 326 -9.07 -23.54 4.45
N ILE A 327 -8.84 -22.87 3.31
CA ILE A 327 -8.36 -23.49 2.07
C ILE A 327 -6.85 -23.69 2.14
N MET A 328 -6.12 -22.66 2.57
CA MET A 328 -4.67 -22.70 2.73
C MET A 328 -4.20 -21.66 3.75
N GLN A 329 -3.07 -21.95 4.40
CA GLN A 329 -2.41 -21.02 5.32
C GLN A 329 -0.90 -21.17 5.19
N TYR A 330 -0.18 -20.06 5.28
CA TYR A 330 1.27 -20.02 5.13
C TYR A 330 1.93 -19.11 6.16
N GLY A 331 3.19 -19.42 6.49
CA GLY A 331 4.07 -18.51 7.23
C GLY A 331 3.73 -18.34 8.69
N ASN A 332 3.28 -19.41 9.37
CA ASN A 332 3.05 -19.39 10.82
C ASN A 332 4.28 -18.88 11.57
N TYR A 333 4.07 -17.95 12.49
CA TYR A 333 5.11 -17.29 13.25
C TYR A 333 4.64 -17.03 14.67
N ASP A 334 5.40 -17.54 15.63
CA ASP A 334 5.12 -17.33 17.05
C ASP A 334 5.75 -16.01 17.52
N VAL A 335 4.89 -15.04 17.76
CA VAL A 335 5.22 -13.73 18.33
C VAL A 335 4.09 -13.31 19.26
N LYS A 336 4.44 -12.78 20.42
CA LYS A 336 3.46 -12.21 21.34
C LYS A 336 3.10 -10.81 20.87
N VAL A 337 1.82 -10.57 20.64
CA VAL A 337 1.24 -9.26 20.31
C VAL A 337 0.58 -8.68 21.56
N THR A 338 0.72 -7.38 21.78
CA THR A 338 0.05 -6.67 22.87
C THR A 338 -0.40 -5.30 22.36
N ASP A 339 -1.71 -5.02 22.45
CA ASP A 339 -2.27 -3.70 22.21
C ASP A 339 -1.77 -2.72 23.29
N ILE A 340 -1.14 -1.63 22.87
CA ILE A 340 -0.59 -0.58 23.71
C ILE A 340 -1.38 0.70 23.48
N TYR A 341 -1.78 1.34 24.57
CA TYR A 341 -2.47 2.62 24.54
C TYR A 341 -1.64 3.70 25.22
N VAL A 342 -1.41 4.82 24.52
CA VAL A 342 -0.66 5.97 25.02
C VAL A 342 -1.56 7.19 25.04
N LYS A 343 -1.63 7.85 26.20
CA LYS A 343 -2.40 9.09 26.34
C LYS A 343 -1.54 10.28 25.92
N GLY A 344 -1.74 10.75 24.69
CA GLY A 344 -1.23 12.03 24.19
C GLY A 344 -2.29 13.13 24.28
N GLU A 345 -2.35 14.00 23.27
CA GLU A 345 -3.51 14.90 23.07
C GLU A 345 -4.80 14.13 22.78
N VAL A 346 -4.63 12.98 22.14
CA VAL A 346 -5.66 11.97 21.87
C VAL A 346 -5.19 10.63 22.45
N LEU A 347 -6.11 9.68 22.58
CA LEU A 347 -5.72 8.31 22.89
C LEU A 347 -5.11 7.68 21.64
N LEU A 348 -3.85 7.25 21.74
CA LEU A 348 -3.10 6.63 20.67
C LEU A 348 -3.00 5.13 20.91
N HIS A 349 -3.02 4.35 19.83
CA HIS A 349 -2.89 2.89 19.88
C HIS A 349 -1.65 2.43 19.11
N GLY A 350 -1.06 1.31 19.53
CA GLY A 350 -0.06 0.61 18.75
C GLY A 350 0.06 -0.86 19.15
N PHE A 351 0.65 -1.67 18.27
CA PHE A 351 0.90 -3.09 18.50
C PHE A 351 2.34 -3.32 18.93
N LEU A 352 2.55 -3.86 20.13
CA LEU A 352 3.85 -4.30 20.61
C LEU A 352 4.05 -5.79 20.33
N LEU A 353 5.03 -6.11 19.49
CA LEU A 353 5.46 -7.45 19.12
C LEU A 353 6.72 -7.82 19.91
N THR A 354 6.68 -8.97 20.61
CA THR A 354 7.79 -9.46 21.43
C THR A 354 8.02 -10.95 21.28
N LYS A 355 9.30 -11.36 21.26
CA LYS A 355 9.74 -12.76 21.37
C LYS A 355 10.62 -13.03 22.59
N THR A 356 11.02 -11.96 23.29
CA THR A 356 11.86 -11.99 24.48
C THR A 356 11.32 -10.99 25.49
N ASN A 357 11.51 -11.28 26.78
CA ASN A 357 11.22 -10.34 27.87
C ASN A 357 12.36 -9.33 28.08
N ASN A 358 13.56 -9.60 27.53
CA ASN A 358 14.74 -8.76 27.65
C ASN A 358 15.13 -8.27 26.25
N SER A 359 14.48 -7.20 25.78
CA SER A 359 14.68 -6.65 24.46
C SER A 359 16.01 -5.88 24.36
N LYS A 360 16.76 -6.05 23.26
CA LYS A 360 17.96 -5.25 22.95
C LYS A 360 17.62 -3.78 22.64
N GLY A 361 16.40 -3.54 22.21
CA GLY A 361 15.87 -2.24 21.81
C GLY A 361 14.49 -2.40 21.18
N VAL A 362 13.70 -1.34 21.18
CA VAL A 362 12.37 -1.32 20.59
C VAL A 362 12.40 -0.50 19.31
N ILE A 363 12.11 -1.15 18.19
CA ILE A 363 11.83 -0.49 16.92
C ILE A 363 10.44 0.12 17.02
N VAL A 364 10.34 1.43 17.01
CA VAL A 364 9.07 2.15 16.94
C VAL A 364 8.84 2.52 15.48
N TYR A 365 7.89 1.83 14.86
CA TYR A 365 7.55 2.00 13.44
C TYR A 365 6.29 2.86 13.28
N GLY A 366 6.30 3.78 12.33
CA GLY A 366 5.17 4.65 12.04
C GLY A 366 5.07 5.10 10.58
N TYR A 367 3.87 5.54 10.20
CA TYR A 367 3.57 6.11 8.88
C TYR A 367 2.78 7.43 9.01
N GLY A 368 1.49 7.38 9.37
CA GLY A 368 0.67 8.55 9.72
C GLY A 368 0.42 9.52 8.56
N GLY A 369 -0.38 9.10 7.59
CA GLY A 369 -0.77 9.92 6.43
C GLY A 369 -1.50 9.11 5.37
N PHE A 370 -2.11 9.80 4.40
CA PHE A 370 -2.71 9.23 3.19
C PHE A 370 -3.81 8.19 3.44
N ARG A 371 -4.49 8.25 4.59
CA ARG A 371 -5.49 7.23 5.00
C ARG A 371 -4.91 5.81 5.10
N ILE A 372 -3.59 5.66 5.23
CA ILE A 372 -2.98 4.34 5.37
C ILE A 372 -3.06 3.94 6.84
N SER A 373 -3.85 2.89 7.13
CA SER A 373 -3.96 2.27 8.44
C SER A 373 -2.86 1.24 8.66
N LEU A 374 -2.19 1.29 9.82
CA LEU A 374 -1.21 0.26 10.20
C LEU A 374 -1.88 -0.87 11.00
N LEU A 375 -2.57 -1.77 10.28
CA LEU A 375 -3.30 -2.91 10.83
C LEU A 375 -2.39 -4.13 11.01
N PRO A 376 -2.83 -5.22 11.69
CA PRO A 376 -2.07 -6.44 11.81
C PRO A 376 -1.54 -6.93 10.46
N SER A 377 -0.25 -7.18 10.35
CA SER A 377 0.35 -7.67 9.11
C SER A 377 1.57 -8.48 9.44
N TYR A 378 1.81 -9.53 8.65
CA TYR A 378 2.98 -10.36 8.83
C TYR A 378 4.26 -9.52 8.84
N PRO A 379 5.12 -9.62 9.88
CA PRO A 379 6.21 -8.68 10.10
C PRO A 379 7.42 -9.01 9.21
N MET A 380 7.24 -9.15 7.90
CA MET A 380 8.27 -9.54 6.93
C MET A 380 9.60 -8.80 7.15
N SER A 381 9.54 -7.48 7.16
CA SER A 381 10.66 -6.55 7.26
C SER A 381 11.35 -6.54 8.62
N THR A 382 10.65 -6.94 9.68
CA THR A 382 11.16 -6.92 11.06
C THR A 382 11.26 -8.30 11.70
N ARG A 383 10.94 -9.37 10.97
CA ARG A 383 10.93 -10.75 11.48
C ARG A 383 12.30 -11.14 12.01
N LEU A 384 13.35 -10.88 11.23
CA LEU A 384 14.72 -11.20 11.67
C LEU A 384 15.16 -10.32 12.85
N LEU A 385 14.68 -9.07 12.98
CA LEU A 385 14.94 -8.25 14.18
C LEU A 385 14.27 -8.86 15.43
N LEU A 386 13.02 -9.29 15.31
CA LEU A 386 12.31 -9.98 16.41
C LEU A 386 13.04 -11.26 16.82
N ASP A 387 13.51 -12.04 15.83
CA ASP A 387 14.27 -13.28 16.07
C ASP A 387 15.65 -13.02 16.69
N GLU A 388 16.29 -11.90 16.36
CA GLU A 388 17.57 -11.46 16.94
C GLU A 388 17.40 -10.74 18.29
N GLY A 389 16.20 -10.71 18.87
CA GLY A 389 15.95 -10.26 20.24
C GLY A 389 15.57 -8.79 20.41
N TYR A 390 15.08 -8.14 19.34
CA TYR A 390 14.43 -6.84 19.42
C TYR A 390 12.92 -6.98 19.64
N SER A 391 12.28 -5.86 19.97
CA SER A 391 10.81 -5.73 19.97
C SER A 391 10.40 -4.70 18.93
N VAL A 392 9.18 -4.82 18.42
CA VAL A 392 8.64 -3.89 17.41
C VAL A 392 7.35 -3.30 17.93
N LEU A 393 7.24 -1.98 17.95
CA LEU A 393 6.05 -1.22 18.32
C LEU A 393 5.53 -0.51 17.07
N ILE A 394 4.44 -1.01 16.50
CA ILE A 394 3.78 -0.43 15.32
C ILE A 394 2.75 0.58 15.81
N THR A 395 2.81 1.81 15.31
CA THR A 395 2.03 2.94 15.86
C THR A 395 0.89 3.39 14.94
N ASN A 396 -0.34 3.47 15.46
CA ASN A 396 -1.50 3.97 14.74
C ASN A 396 -1.66 5.47 14.98
N LEU A 397 -1.06 6.26 14.11
CA LEU A 397 -0.95 7.72 14.23
C LEU A 397 -2.08 8.43 13.49
N ARG A 398 -2.42 9.66 13.91
CA ARG A 398 -3.25 10.57 13.10
C ARG A 398 -2.67 10.70 11.69
N GLY A 399 -3.53 10.97 10.70
CA GLY A 399 -3.18 10.91 9.27
C GLY A 399 -3.45 9.53 8.64
N GLY A 400 -3.49 8.45 9.41
CA GLY A 400 -4.03 7.16 8.96
C GLY A 400 -5.56 7.15 8.89
N TYR A 401 -6.16 5.98 8.68
CA TYR A 401 -7.62 5.81 8.57
C TYR A 401 -8.22 4.93 9.67
N GLU A 402 -7.46 4.63 10.73
CA GLU A 402 -7.87 3.71 11.79
C GLU A 402 -9.16 4.15 12.50
N ASN A 403 -9.36 5.47 12.62
CA ASN A 403 -10.60 6.06 13.17
C ASN A 403 -11.33 6.92 12.11
N GLY A 404 -11.17 6.59 10.82
CA GLY A 404 -11.87 7.19 9.70
C GLY A 404 -11.33 8.56 9.27
N GLU A 405 -12.09 9.26 8.44
CA GLU A 405 -11.61 10.47 7.76
C GLU A 405 -11.24 11.62 8.71
N GLU A 406 -11.86 11.72 9.88
CA GLU A 406 -11.49 12.76 10.85
C GLU A 406 -10.12 12.48 11.50
N TRP A 407 -9.73 11.21 11.64
CA TRP A 407 -8.39 10.82 12.08
C TRP A 407 -7.32 11.18 11.03
N HIS A 408 -7.65 10.96 9.77
CA HIS A 408 -6.83 11.35 8.63
C HIS A 408 -6.65 12.88 8.58
N LYS A 409 -7.75 13.64 8.58
CA LYS A 409 -7.72 15.11 8.56
C LYS A 409 -6.95 15.72 9.74
N ALA A 410 -6.99 15.06 10.89
CA ALA A 410 -6.24 15.48 12.07
C ALA A 410 -4.71 15.30 11.95
N GLY A 411 -4.22 14.66 10.88
CA GLY A 411 -2.79 14.48 10.58
C GLY A 411 -2.36 14.96 9.19
N MET A 412 -3.22 15.64 8.43
CA MET A 412 -2.89 16.15 7.09
C MET A 412 -2.79 17.68 7.04
N LEU A 413 -2.23 18.23 5.96
CA LEU A 413 -2.13 19.67 5.70
C LEU A 413 -1.57 20.42 6.93
N LEU A 414 -2.27 21.46 7.39
CA LEU A 414 -1.90 22.30 8.54
C LEU A 414 -2.00 21.59 9.90
N ASN A 415 -2.33 20.30 9.91
CA ASN A 415 -2.32 19.45 11.10
C ASN A 415 -1.17 18.44 11.09
N LYS A 416 -0.29 18.42 10.07
CA LYS A 416 0.74 17.37 9.91
C LYS A 416 1.68 17.20 11.12
N LYS A 417 1.97 18.27 11.86
CA LYS A 417 2.79 18.21 13.09
C LYS A 417 2.19 17.39 14.22
N ASN A 418 0.87 17.19 14.21
CA ASN A 418 0.20 16.29 15.15
C ASN A 418 0.75 14.87 15.05
N VAL A 419 1.05 14.41 13.83
CA VAL A 419 1.59 13.06 13.56
C VAL A 419 2.95 12.88 14.23
N PHE A 420 3.84 13.87 14.09
CA PHE A 420 5.18 13.82 14.69
C PHE A 420 5.10 13.85 16.23
N LYS A 421 4.17 14.65 16.76
CA LYS A 421 3.91 14.70 18.19
C LYS A 421 3.40 13.36 18.71
N ASP A 422 2.42 12.75 18.05
CA ASP A 422 1.87 11.44 18.42
C ASP A 422 2.94 10.35 18.44
N PHE A 423 3.78 10.31 17.39
CA PHE A 423 4.89 9.36 17.31
C PHE A 423 5.91 9.56 18.43
N SER A 424 6.18 10.82 18.80
CA SER A 424 7.06 11.13 19.93
C SER A 424 6.52 10.61 21.27
N GLU A 425 5.20 10.47 21.44
CA GLU A 425 4.62 9.92 22.68
C GLU A 425 4.94 8.42 22.85
N PHE A 426 4.92 7.64 21.75
CA PHE A 426 5.34 6.23 21.78
C PHE A 426 6.83 6.08 22.07
N LEU A 427 7.67 6.92 21.45
CA LEU A 427 9.11 6.96 21.71
C LEU A 427 9.40 7.29 23.18
N ARG A 428 8.69 8.27 23.76
CA ARG A 428 8.77 8.60 25.20
C ARG A 428 8.35 7.44 26.09
N LEU A 429 7.26 6.74 25.74
CA LEU A 429 6.82 5.56 26.49
C LEU A 429 7.96 4.53 26.56
N VAL A 430 8.53 4.14 25.43
CA VAL A 430 9.62 3.16 25.38
C VAL A 430 10.81 3.61 26.25
N LYS A 431 11.21 4.88 26.13
CA LYS A 431 12.32 5.42 26.91
C LYS A 431 12.01 5.46 28.41
N SER A 432 10.78 5.76 28.80
CA SER A 432 10.34 5.76 30.20
C SER A 432 10.35 4.37 30.83
N LEU A 433 10.22 3.32 30.01
CA LEU A 433 10.34 1.92 30.42
C LEU A 433 11.81 1.44 30.42
N GLY A 434 12.77 2.33 30.17
CA GLY A 434 14.19 2.03 30.15
C GLY A 434 14.70 1.35 28.87
N GLY A 435 13.89 1.30 27.81
CA GLY A 435 14.27 0.71 26.52
C GLY A 435 15.08 1.65 25.64
N LYS A 436 15.98 1.09 24.81
CA LYS A 436 16.58 1.81 23.67
C LYS A 436 15.53 2.01 22.57
N THR A 437 15.42 3.21 22.06
CA THR A 437 14.44 3.65 21.06
C THR A 437 15.05 3.72 19.67
N ILE A 438 14.49 2.94 18.74
CA ILE A 438 14.88 2.96 17.32
C ILE A 438 13.68 3.49 16.52
N ALA A 439 13.71 4.73 16.07
CA ALA A 439 12.66 5.30 15.24
C ALA A 439 12.80 4.81 13.79
N MET A 440 11.74 4.26 13.20
CA MET A 440 11.78 3.71 11.85
C MET A 440 10.54 4.08 11.03
N GLY A 441 10.76 4.44 9.76
CA GLY A 441 9.66 4.73 8.83
C GLY A 441 10.16 4.89 7.39
N GLY A 442 9.27 4.57 6.43
CA GLY A 442 9.54 4.63 4.99
C GLY A 442 8.58 5.57 4.24
N SER A 443 9.01 6.23 3.16
CA SER A 443 8.18 7.17 2.38
C SER A 443 7.68 8.35 3.24
N ASN A 444 6.37 8.51 3.44
CA ASN A 444 5.81 9.42 4.44
C ASN A 444 6.25 9.08 5.88
N GLY A 445 6.49 7.80 6.18
CA GLY A 445 7.16 7.40 7.43
C GLY A 445 8.60 7.89 7.52
N GLY A 446 9.28 8.09 6.39
CA GLY A 446 10.61 8.73 6.35
C GLY A 446 10.54 10.22 6.70
N LEU A 447 9.52 10.92 6.20
CA LEU A 447 9.18 12.28 6.65
C LEU A 447 8.92 12.32 8.15
N LEU A 448 8.09 11.39 8.66
CA LEU A 448 7.77 11.25 10.07
C LEU A 448 9.02 11.15 10.93
N VAL A 449 9.94 10.23 10.62
CA VAL A 449 11.17 10.06 11.40
C VAL A 449 12.07 11.28 11.28
N GLY A 450 12.31 11.79 10.07
CA GLY A 450 13.16 12.97 9.84
C GLY A 450 12.64 14.25 10.52
N ALA A 451 11.32 14.42 10.62
CA ALA A 451 10.72 15.55 11.35
C ALA A 451 10.82 15.32 12.87
N THR A 452 10.54 14.10 13.33
CA THR A 452 10.56 13.76 14.75
C THR A 452 11.96 13.85 15.33
N GLU A 453 13.02 13.43 14.61
CA GLU A 453 14.39 13.54 15.10
C GLU A 453 14.91 14.97 15.18
N ASN A 454 14.38 15.87 14.34
CA ASN A 454 14.69 17.29 14.42
C ASN A 454 13.94 18.00 15.56
N GLU A 455 12.66 17.67 15.78
CA GLU A 455 11.83 18.34 16.79
C GLU A 455 11.97 17.71 18.19
N TYR A 456 12.18 16.40 18.27
CA TYR A 456 12.23 15.62 19.51
C TYR A 456 13.47 14.70 19.58
N PRO A 457 14.70 15.18 19.33
CA PRO A 457 15.89 14.31 19.25
C PRO A 457 16.12 13.48 20.52
N ASN A 458 15.76 14.01 21.70
CA ASN A 458 16.02 13.35 22.99
C ASN A 458 15.25 12.05 23.21
N VAL A 459 14.20 11.77 22.43
CA VAL A 459 13.37 10.56 22.58
C VAL A 459 13.77 9.46 21.60
N ILE A 460 14.84 9.66 20.82
CA ILE A 460 15.34 8.71 19.83
C ILE A 460 16.80 8.40 20.16
N ASP A 461 17.17 7.12 20.18
CA ASP A 461 18.56 6.70 20.31
C ASP A 461 19.17 6.37 18.94
N CYS A 462 18.37 5.79 18.03
CA CYS A 462 18.73 5.47 16.65
C CYS A 462 17.58 5.81 15.70
N ALA A 463 17.88 6.29 14.48
CA ALA A 463 16.88 6.58 13.46
C ALA A 463 17.16 5.82 12.15
N VAL A 464 16.11 5.26 11.55
CA VAL A 464 16.11 4.60 10.24
C VAL A 464 15.09 5.26 9.34
N ILE A 465 15.56 5.89 8.26
CA ILE A 465 14.76 6.68 7.31
C ILE A 465 14.81 6.02 5.93
N GLY A 466 13.70 5.43 5.48
CA GLY A 466 13.62 4.73 4.18
C GLY A 466 12.88 5.51 3.10
N HIS A 467 13.40 5.51 1.87
CA HIS A 467 12.79 6.09 0.65
C HIS A 467 12.01 7.40 0.91
N PRO A 468 12.62 8.42 1.54
CA PRO A 468 11.87 9.39 2.32
C PRO A 468 11.46 10.64 1.54
N VAL A 469 10.46 11.38 2.03
CA VAL A 469 10.14 12.75 1.55
C VAL A 469 10.63 13.76 2.59
N LEU A 470 11.74 14.46 2.34
CA LEU A 470 12.42 15.29 3.36
C LEU A 470 12.51 16.78 3.02
N ASP A 471 12.42 17.11 1.73
CA ASP A 471 12.39 18.49 1.24
C ASP A 471 10.95 18.88 0.92
N MET A 472 10.29 19.50 1.90
CA MET A 472 8.87 19.83 1.79
C MET A 472 8.61 21.10 0.98
N LEU A 473 9.64 21.79 0.49
CA LEU A 473 9.49 22.97 -0.37
C LEU A 473 9.67 22.67 -1.86
N ARG A 474 10.07 21.43 -2.18
CA ARG A 474 10.29 20.98 -3.56
C ARG A 474 9.70 19.63 -3.89
N TYR A 475 9.06 18.94 -2.94
CA TYR A 475 8.49 17.62 -3.20
C TYR A 475 7.52 17.62 -4.40
N ASP A 476 6.80 18.73 -4.62
CA ASP A 476 5.84 18.91 -5.71
C ASP A 476 6.50 18.92 -7.11
N LYS A 477 7.81 19.20 -7.17
CA LYS A 477 8.59 19.30 -8.41
C LYS A 477 9.32 18.01 -8.79
N LEU A 478 9.30 17.01 -7.90
CA LEU A 478 10.05 15.77 -8.06
C LEU A 478 9.09 14.61 -8.32
N TYR A 479 9.24 13.96 -9.48
CA TYR A 479 8.43 12.82 -9.93
C TYR A 479 6.92 13.02 -9.71
N VAL A 480 6.26 12.09 -9.02
CA VAL A 480 4.81 12.11 -8.81
C VAL A 480 4.39 12.97 -7.62
N GLY A 481 5.32 13.67 -6.96
CA GLY A 481 5.07 14.41 -5.72
C GLY A 481 4.00 15.50 -5.83
N LYS A 482 3.74 16.02 -7.04
CA LYS A 482 2.60 16.93 -7.30
C LYS A 482 1.24 16.37 -6.85
N TYR A 483 1.05 15.05 -6.85
CA TYR A 483 -0.21 14.43 -6.42
C TYR A 483 -0.37 14.39 -4.90
N TRP A 484 0.66 14.72 -4.12
CA TRP A 484 0.60 14.77 -2.65
C TRP A 484 0.27 16.17 -2.12
N VAL A 485 -0.04 17.14 -2.99
CA VAL A 485 -0.47 18.49 -2.60
C VAL A 485 -1.75 18.46 -1.76
N GLU A 486 -2.68 17.55 -2.04
CA GLU A 486 -3.88 17.39 -1.21
C GLU A 486 -3.58 16.88 0.21
N GLU A 487 -2.44 16.22 0.41
CA GLU A 487 -2.01 15.68 1.70
C GLU A 487 -1.15 16.67 2.48
N TYR A 488 -0.15 17.28 1.83
CA TYR A 488 0.86 18.12 2.49
C TYR A 488 0.59 19.63 2.36
N GLY A 489 -0.10 20.05 1.29
CA GLY A 489 -0.33 21.45 0.95
C GLY A 489 0.65 21.98 -0.09
N ASP A 490 0.23 22.95 -0.91
CA ASP A 490 1.02 23.44 -2.04
C ASP A 490 2.21 24.32 -1.59
N PRO A 491 3.47 23.95 -1.87
CA PRO A 491 4.65 24.78 -1.56
C PRO A 491 4.65 26.16 -2.24
N ASN A 492 3.84 26.36 -3.28
CA ASN A 492 3.73 27.63 -4.00
C ASN A 492 2.70 28.58 -3.36
N ASP A 493 1.81 28.08 -2.50
CA ASP A 493 0.92 28.90 -1.68
C ASP A 493 1.67 29.36 -0.41
N PRO A 494 1.78 30.67 -0.13
CA PRO A 494 2.49 31.19 1.04
C PRO A 494 2.05 30.57 2.38
N LYS A 495 0.75 30.31 2.55
CA LYS A 495 0.21 29.76 3.80
C LYS A 495 0.71 28.34 4.04
N TYR A 496 0.66 27.49 3.01
CA TYR A 496 1.15 26.12 3.12
C TYR A 496 2.68 26.09 3.14
N ARG A 497 3.35 26.93 2.34
CA ARG A 497 4.81 27.06 2.33
C ARG A 497 5.39 27.36 3.70
N ASP A 498 4.83 28.33 4.43
CA ASP A 498 5.32 28.71 5.76
C ASP A 498 5.12 27.56 6.76
N TYR A 499 4.01 26.83 6.65
CA TYR A 499 3.75 25.66 7.50
C TYR A 499 4.67 24.48 7.15
N LEU A 500 4.86 24.16 5.87
CA LEU A 500 5.79 23.14 5.37
C LEU A 500 7.23 23.43 5.83
N LEU A 501 7.65 24.69 5.73
CA LEU A 501 8.96 25.13 6.21
C LEU A 501 9.12 24.91 7.73
N SER A 502 8.05 24.99 8.51
CA SER A 502 8.11 24.83 9.98
C SER A 502 8.45 23.41 10.44
N TYR A 503 8.31 22.40 9.58
CA TYR A 503 8.61 21.00 9.92
C TYR A 503 9.51 20.28 8.90
N SER A 504 9.77 20.86 7.72
CA SER A 504 10.56 20.20 6.68
C SER A 504 11.91 19.70 7.24
N PRO A 505 12.17 18.38 7.22
CA PRO A 505 13.39 17.83 7.80
C PRO A 505 14.65 18.42 7.19
N TYR A 506 14.67 18.58 5.86
CA TYR A 506 15.81 19.17 5.17
C TYR A 506 16.11 20.60 5.62
N HIS A 507 15.08 21.42 5.85
CA HIS A 507 15.26 22.83 6.21
C HIS A 507 15.57 23.03 7.71
N ASN A 508 15.00 22.19 8.57
CA ASN A 508 15.12 22.30 10.03
C ASN A 508 16.27 21.47 10.62
N LEU A 509 17.02 20.75 9.79
CA LEU A 509 18.18 19.96 10.22
C LEU A 509 19.24 20.81 10.93
N LYS A 510 19.61 20.37 12.13
CA LYS A 510 20.63 20.99 13.00
C LYS A 510 21.74 19.99 13.32
N LYS A 511 22.74 20.44 14.08
CA LYS A 511 23.77 19.55 14.64
C LYS A 511 23.21 18.79 15.84
N GLY A 512 23.57 17.51 15.98
CA GLY A 512 23.17 16.67 17.12
C GLY A 512 21.87 15.84 17.01
N PRO A 513 21.27 15.58 15.82
CA PRO A 513 20.34 14.47 15.66
C PRO A 513 20.93 13.14 16.18
N PRO A 514 20.08 12.15 16.48
CA PRO A 514 20.53 10.80 16.80
C PRO A 514 21.32 10.19 15.63
N LYS A 515 22.01 9.09 15.92
CA LYS A 515 22.67 8.31 14.89
C LYS A 515 21.63 7.84 13.88
N THR A 516 21.85 8.13 12.60
CA THR A 516 20.81 8.00 11.57
C THR A 516 21.30 7.17 10.38
N PHE A 517 20.49 6.21 9.95
CA PHE A 517 20.67 5.46 8.71
C PHE A 517 19.57 5.84 7.72
N VAL A 518 19.97 6.30 6.54
CA VAL A 518 19.07 6.64 5.44
C VAL A 518 19.26 5.64 4.31
N TYR A 519 18.19 5.14 3.74
CA TYR A 519 18.26 4.31 2.53
C TYR A 519 17.23 4.72 1.48
N THR A 520 17.55 4.49 0.20
CA THR A 520 16.69 4.78 -0.95
C THR A 520 17.11 3.92 -2.15
N GLY A 521 16.29 3.85 -3.20
CA GLY A 521 16.63 3.18 -4.46
C GLY A 521 16.88 4.16 -5.60
N ILE A 522 17.87 3.93 -6.46
CA ILE A 522 18.17 4.85 -7.58
C ILE A 522 17.10 4.83 -8.68
N ASN A 523 16.39 3.70 -8.82
CA ASN A 523 15.32 3.50 -9.80
C ASN A 523 13.93 3.73 -9.19
N ASP A 524 13.85 4.37 -8.02
CA ASP A 524 12.59 4.76 -7.41
C ASP A 524 11.88 5.80 -8.30
N ASP A 525 10.75 5.42 -8.86
CA ASP A 525 9.95 6.22 -9.79
C ASP A 525 8.82 7.00 -9.09
N ARG A 526 8.63 6.79 -7.78
CA ARG A 526 7.59 7.42 -6.97
C ARG A 526 8.16 8.53 -6.10
N VAL A 527 9.08 8.20 -5.19
CA VAL A 527 9.75 9.17 -4.31
C VAL A 527 11.16 9.40 -4.82
N HIS A 528 11.42 10.59 -5.32
CA HIS A 528 12.72 10.89 -5.90
C HIS A 528 13.86 10.76 -4.87
N PRO A 529 14.96 10.04 -5.19
CA PRO A 529 16.07 9.80 -4.25
C PRO A 529 16.72 11.07 -3.69
N ALA A 530 16.56 12.21 -4.35
CA ALA A 530 17.18 13.48 -4.00
C ALA A 530 16.81 13.94 -2.59
N HIS A 531 15.64 13.56 -2.08
CA HIS A 531 15.27 13.82 -0.69
C HIS A 531 16.27 13.22 0.29
N ALA A 532 16.63 11.95 0.12
CA ALA A 532 17.64 11.28 0.94
C ALA A 532 19.03 11.89 0.70
N LEU A 533 19.43 12.06 -0.56
CA LEU A 533 20.77 12.55 -0.92
C LEU A 533 21.04 13.94 -0.32
N LYS A 534 20.12 14.89 -0.49
CA LYS A 534 20.24 16.26 0.02
C LYS A 534 20.27 16.29 1.54
N TYR A 535 19.42 15.49 2.18
CA TYR A 535 19.38 15.39 3.63
C TYR A 535 20.73 14.90 4.20
N VAL A 536 21.26 13.82 3.66
CA VAL A 536 22.55 13.24 4.09
C VAL A 536 23.70 14.21 3.83
N ALA A 537 23.78 14.82 2.64
CA ALA A 537 24.83 15.77 2.31
C ALA A 537 24.85 16.97 3.26
N LYS A 538 23.67 17.51 3.61
CA LYS A 538 23.55 18.59 4.60
C LYS A 538 23.91 18.11 6.01
N SER A 539 23.51 16.91 6.39
CA SER A 539 23.80 16.32 7.70
C SER A 539 25.30 16.09 7.91
N GLU A 540 26.00 15.54 6.90
CA GLU A 540 27.46 15.37 6.92
C GLU A 540 28.17 16.72 7.05
N LYS A 541 27.72 17.75 6.32
CA LYS A 541 28.29 19.10 6.40
C LYS A 541 28.15 19.70 7.81
N LEU A 542 27.09 19.37 8.54
CA LEU A 542 26.88 19.77 9.94
C LEU A 542 27.69 18.92 10.94
N GLY A 543 28.34 17.85 10.48
CA GLY A 543 29.13 16.94 11.29
C GLY A 543 28.30 15.95 12.13
N ASN A 544 27.12 15.56 11.62
CA ASN A 544 26.26 14.56 12.26
C ASN A 544 26.70 13.12 11.91
N ASP A 545 26.33 12.15 12.75
CA ASP A 545 26.56 10.71 12.48
C ASP A 545 25.41 10.16 11.64
N VAL A 546 25.57 10.27 10.32
CA VAL A 546 24.63 9.78 9.32
C VAL A 546 25.31 8.77 8.41
N MET A 547 24.55 7.79 7.92
CA MET A 547 24.96 6.85 6.87
C MET A 547 23.89 6.81 5.78
N LEU A 548 24.32 6.57 4.54
CA LEU A 548 23.44 6.43 3.39
C LEU A 548 23.72 5.13 2.65
N PHE A 549 22.66 4.40 2.31
CA PHE A 549 22.70 3.30 1.36
C PHE A 549 21.74 3.56 0.20
N VAL A 550 22.27 3.62 -1.02
CA VAL A 550 21.48 3.72 -2.26
C VAL A 550 21.54 2.38 -2.97
N ASN A 551 20.40 1.72 -3.07
CA ASN A 551 20.27 0.44 -3.76
C ASN A 551 19.85 0.61 -5.23
N ASP A 552 19.89 -0.46 -6.00
CA ASP A 552 19.38 -0.53 -7.38
C ASP A 552 17.88 -0.90 -7.44
N SER A 553 17.09 -0.41 -6.47
CA SER A 553 15.68 -0.74 -6.28
C SER A 553 14.73 0.35 -6.78
N GLY A 554 13.48 -0.06 -7.08
CA GLY A 554 12.32 0.83 -7.29
C GLY A 554 11.51 1.04 -6.00
N HIS A 555 10.31 1.65 -6.10
CA HIS A 555 9.55 2.03 -4.90
C HIS A 555 8.67 0.94 -4.27
N ALA A 556 7.91 0.19 -5.07
CA ALA A 556 6.76 -0.60 -4.59
C ALA A 556 6.89 -2.12 -4.77
N ILE A 557 7.66 -2.58 -5.76
CA ILE A 557 7.95 -4.00 -6.00
C ILE A 557 9.46 -4.09 -6.23
N ALA A 558 10.21 -4.11 -5.14
CA ALA A 558 11.60 -4.55 -5.19
C ALA A 558 11.60 -6.08 -5.26
N ASP A 559 12.46 -6.66 -6.09
CA ASP A 559 12.66 -8.09 -6.10
C ASP A 559 13.20 -8.56 -4.72
N PRO A 560 12.97 -9.83 -4.33
CA PRO A 560 13.40 -10.34 -3.03
C PRO A 560 14.89 -10.12 -2.73
N GLU A 561 15.76 -10.17 -3.74
CA GLU A 561 17.19 -9.90 -3.59
C GLU A 561 17.47 -8.44 -3.21
N SER A 562 16.82 -7.49 -3.88
CA SER A 562 16.92 -6.06 -3.56
C SER A 562 16.43 -5.74 -2.15
N GLU A 563 15.26 -6.25 -1.74
CA GLU A 563 14.71 -6.03 -0.39
C GLU A 563 15.60 -6.65 0.70
N ALA A 564 16.04 -7.89 0.49
CA ALA A 564 16.94 -8.56 1.43
C ALA A 564 18.27 -7.80 1.59
N ARG A 565 18.78 -7.19 0.51
CA ARG A 565 20.00 -6.39 0.55
C ARG A 565 19.81 -5.13 1.38
N GLU A 566 18.77 -4.34 1.14
CA GLU A 566 18.48 -3.14 1.94
C GLU A 566 18.30 -3.47 3.41
N TYR A 567 17.43 -4.44 3.72
CA TYR A 567 17.16 -4.80 5.11
C TYR A 567 18.36 -5.42 5.82
N SER A 568 19.32 -6.00 5.08
CA SER A 568 20.57 -6.46 5.68
C SER A 568 21.42 -5.31 6.24
N TYR A 569 21.41 -4.16 5.57
CA TYR A 569 22.05 -2.94 6.06
C TYR A 569 21.25 -2.28 7.19
N VAL A 570 19.91 -2.28 7.10
CA VAL A 570 19.04 -1.80 8.19
C VAL A 570 19.30 -2.57 9.48
N LEU A 571 19.32 -3.91 9.44
CA LEU A 571 19.61 -4.72 10.63
C LEU A 571 21.03 -4.48 11.15
N ALA A 572 22.04 -4.48 10.25
CA ALA A 572 23.42 -4.26 10.64
C ALA A 572 23.59 -2.90 11.34
N PHE A 573 22.92 -1.86 10.85
CA PHE A 573 22.88 -0.55 11.50
C PHE A 573 22.23 -0.60 12.87
N ILE A 574 21.05 -1.23 12.99
CA ILE A 574 20.33 -1.32 14.28
C ILE A 574 21.18 -2.04 15.33
N GLU A 575 21.86 -3.13 14.95
CA GLU A 575 22.80 -3.84 15.83
C GLU A 575 23.98 -2.97 16.25
N GLU A 576 24.59 -2.22 15.32
CA GLU A 576 25.71 -1.34 15.62
C GLU A 576 25.29 -0.18 16.55
N CYS A 577 24.17 0.46 16.26
CA CYS A 577 23.67 1.59 17.02
C CYS A 577 23.26 1.19 18.45
N THR A 578 22.64 0.02 18.62
CA THR A 578 22.25 -0.46 19.95
C THR A 578 23.37 -1.14 20.72
N SER A 579 24.45 -1.58 20.07
CA SER A 579 25.64 -2.12 20.74
C SER A 579 26.57 -1.04 21.28
N SER A 580 26.48 0.18 20.74
CA SER A 580 27.25 1.33 21.20
C SER A 580 26.81 1.72 22.62
N LYS A 581 27.80 1.85 23.53
CA LYS A 581 27.62 2.18 24.95
C LYS A 581 27.56 3.67 25.19
#